data_AF-A0A7J4HI81-F1
#
_entry.id   AF-A0A7J4HI81-F1
#
_cell.length_a   1.000
_cell.length_b   1.000
_cell.length_c   1.000
_cell.angle_alpha   90.00
_cell.angle_beta   90.00
_cell.angle_gamma   90.00
#
_symmetry.space_group_name_H-M   'P 1'
#
loop_
_entity.id
_entity.type
_entity.pdbx_description
1 polymer ?
#
loop_
_entity_poly.entity_id
_entity_poly.type
_entity_poly.pdbx_seq_one_letter_code
_entity_poly.pdbx_strand_id
1 'polypeptide(L)' 'MSDMRVVELFAGVGGFRIGFEGVPGEQSDSPSRVIWANQWEPTTKVQHAAQVYVTRWNLSPTDDPD' A
#
# COMPACT_ATOMS: atom_id res chain seq x y z
N MET A 1 -17.63 15.07 -4.32
CA MET A 1 -16.45 14.70 -5.14
C MET A 1 -16.35 13.18 -5.14
N SER A 2 -15.95 12.58 -6.24
CA SER A 2 -15.69 11.14 -6.32
C SER A 2 -14.26 10.85 -5.89
N ASP A 3 -14.06 9.98 -4.92
CA ASP A 3 -12.74 9.58 -4.43
C ASP A 3 -11.88 8.98 -5.56
N MET A 4 -10.66 9.45 -5.70
CA MET A 4 -9.68 8.91 -6.65
C MET A 4 -9.12 7.59 -6.11
N ARG A 5 -9.48 6.50 -6.77
CA ARG A 5 -9.01 5.15 -6.39
C ARG A 5 -7.65 4.89 -7.04
N VAL A 6 -6.67 4.54 -6.22
CA VAL A 6 -5.27 4.33 -6.62
C VAL A 6 -4.88 2.87 -6.46
N VAL A 7 -4.16 2.36 -7.45
CA VAL A 7 -3.47 1.06 -7.42
C VAL A 7 -1.97 1.38 -7.40
N GLU A 8 -1.27 0.96 -6.35
CA GLU A 8 0.16 1.24 -6.18
C GLU A 8 0.99 -0.01 -6.55
N LEU A 9 1.58 0.00 -7.75
CA LEU A 9 2.48 -1.05 -8.21
C LEU A 9 3.90 -0.77 -7.74
N PHE A 10 4.62 -1.81 -7.31
CA PHE A 10 5.96 -1.69 -6.74
C PHE A 10 6.01 -0.73 -5.55
N ALA A 11 5.05 -0.88 -4.64
CA ALA A 11 4.80 0.06 -3.53
C ALA A 11 5.98 0.24 -2.58
N GLY A 12 6.94 -0.69 -2.57
CA GLY A 12 8.04 -0.69 -1.62
C GLY A 12 7.49 -0.71 -0.19
N VAL A 13 7.89 0.28 0.61
CA VAL A 13 7.39 0.49 1.99
C VAL A 13 6.23 1.51 2.07
N GLY A 14 5.75 2.04 0.95
CA GLY A 14 4.54 2.87 0.87
C GLY A 14 4.76 4.38 0.82
N GLY A 15 5.83 4.82 0.15
CA GLY A 15 6.12 6.25 -0.01
C GLY A 15 5.03 7.01 -0.77
N PHE A 16 4.50 6.43 -1.87
CA PHE A 16 3.42 7.09 -2.61
C PHE A 16 2.12 7.07 -1.83
N ARG A 17 1.80 5.99 -1.13
CA ARG A 17 0.63 5.96 -0.25
C ARG A 17 0.66 7.06 0.81
N ILE A 18 1.81 7.38 1.40
CA ILE A 18 1.91 8.54 2.31
C ILE A 18 1.63 9.85 1.57
N GLY A 19 2.14 10.01 0.35
CA GLY A 19 1.84 11.18 -0.49
C GLY A 19 0.36 11.30 -0.86
N PHE A 20 -0.34 10.18 -1.03
CA PHE A 20 -1.76 10.15 -1.37
C PHE A 20 -2.68 10.20 -0.16
N GLU A 21 -2.40 9.50 0.94
CA GLU A 21 -3.31 9.30 2.06
C GLU A 21 -2.83 9.97 3.36
N GLY A 22 -1.64 10.55 3.40
CA GLY A 22 -1.05 11.09 4.62
C GLY A 22 -0.40 10.02 5.51
N VAL A 23 -0.08 10.40 6.74
CA VAL A 23 0.63 9.54 7.70
C VAL A 23 -0.31 8.40 8.16
N PRO A 24 0.17 7.14 8.21
CA PRO A 24 -0.65 6.02 8.66
C PRO A 24 -1.18 6.25 10.10
N GLY A 25 -2.49 6.09 10.29
CA GLY A 25 -3.14 6.30 11.58
C GLY A 25 -3.61 7.73 11.84
N GLU A 26 -3.29 8.68 10.96
CA GLU A 26 -3.80 10.04 11.01
C GLU A 26 -4.96 10.21 10.01
N GLN A 27 -5.88 11.14 10.31
CA GLN A 27 -6.92 11.51 9.37
C GLN A 27 -6.34 12.40 8.28
N SER A 28 -6.74 12.14 7.04
CA SER A 28 -6.34 12.91 5.88
C SER A 28 -7.58 13.27 5.07
N ASP A 29 -7.71 14.54 4.72
CA ASP A 29 -8.76 15.04 3.83
C ASP A 29 -8.39 14.83 2.35
N SER A 30 -7.47 13.91 2.07
CA SER A 30 -7.04 13.64 0.71
C SER A 30 -8.18 13.06 -0.12
N PRO A 31 -8.38 13.55 -1.34
CA PRO A 31 -9.37 12.99 -2.26
C PRO A 31 -8.94 11.64 -2.85
N SER A 32 -7.75 11.12 -2.52
CA SER A 32 -7.21 9.89 -3.07
C SER A 32 -7.07 8.78 -2.04
N ARG A 33 -7.43 7.56 -2.45
CA ARG A 33 -7.35 6.35 -1.64
C ARG A 33 -6.68 5.22 -2.41
N VAL A 34 -5.61 4.66 -1.86
CA VAL A 34 -4.97 3.43 -2.31
C VAL A 34 -5.87 2.25 -1.92
N ILE A 35 -6.40 1.58 -2.93
CA ILE A 35 -7.34 0.45 -2.76
C ILE A 35 -6.66 -0.90 -2.89
N TRP A 36 -5.47 -0.94 -3.50
CA TRP A 36 -4.67 -2.14 -3.68
C TRP A 36 -3.22 -1.76 -3.92
N ALA A 37 -2.31 -2.61 -3.45
CA ALA A 37 -0.88 -2.43 -3.67
C ALA A 37 -0.22 -3.78 -3.93
N ASN A 38 0.79 -3.75 -4.78
CA ASN A 38 1.66 -4.89 -5.06
C ASN A 38 3.09 -4.55 -4.64
N GLN A 39 3.77 -5.53 -4.06
CA GLN A 39 5.21 -5.49 -3.85
C GLN A 39 5.79 -6.89 -3.95
N TRP A 40 6.81 -7.06 -4.78
CA TRP A 40 7.55 -8.31 -4.90
C TRP A 40 9.01 -8.06 -5.28
N GLU A 41 9.91 -8.76 -4.59
CA GLU A 41 11.36 -8.67 -4.74
C GLU A 41 11.90 -10.05 -5.18
N PRO A 42 12.29 -10.23 -6.45
CA PRO A 42 12.58 -11.55 -7.05
C PRO A 42 13.73 -12.33 -6.41
N THR A 43 14.69 -11.64 -5.79
CA THR A 43 15.94 -12.23 -5.31
C THR A 43 15.92 -12.54 -3.82
N THR A 44 14.83 -12.23 -3.12
CA THR A 44 14.71 -12.38 -1.68
C THR A 44 13.59 -13.36 -1.33
N LYS A 45 13.85 -14.26 -0.39
CA LYS A 45 12.78 -15.13 0.17
C LYS A 45 11.85 -14.35 1.08
N VAL A 46 12.40 -13.36 1.78
CA VAL A 46 11.65 -12.50 2.70
C VAL A 46 11.35 -11.18 2.02
N GLN A 47 10.09 -10.79 2.02
CA GLN A 47 9.59 -9.59 1.36
C GLN A 47 9.49 -8.44 2.37
N HIS A 48 10.63 -7.89 2.79
CA HIS A 48 10.68 -6.91 3.88
C HIS A 48 9.89 -5.64 3.57
N ALA A 49 9.95 -5.17 2.33
CA ALA A 49 9.20 -3.99 1.90
C ALA A 49 7.68 -4.20 2.06
N ALA A 50 7.19 -5.33 1.53
CA ALA A 50 5.79 -5.72 1.65
C ALA A 50 5.36 -5.90 3.12
N GLN A 51 6.19 -6.52 3.96
CA GLN A 51 5.90 -6.70 5.39
C GLN A 51 5.75 -5.37 6.14
N VAL A 52 6.66 -4.41 5.89
CA VAL A 52 6.56 -3.06 6.46
C VAL A 52 5.26 -2.41 6.00
N TYR A 53 4.97 -2.44 4.69
CA TYR A 53 3.76 -1.87 4.12
C TYR A 53 2.50 -2.45 4.79
N VAL A 54 2.37 -3.77 4.80
CA VAL A 54 1.21 -4.46 5.41
C VAL A 54 1.04 -4.09 6.89
N THR A 55 2.14 -4.04 7.64
CA THR A 55 2.13 -3.71 9.07
C THR A 55 1.71 -2.26 9.32
N ARG A 56 2.22 -1.29 8.54
CA ARG A 56 1.93 0.14 8.74
C ARG A 56 0.47 0.50 8.48
N TRP A 57 -0.19 -0.21 7.57
CA TRP A 57 -1.60 0.02 7.24
C TRP A 57 -2.55 -1.08 7.71
N ASN A 58 -2.08 -1.97 8.60
CA ASN A 58 -2.86 -3.08 9.17
C ASN A 58 -3.66 -3.86 8.11
N LEU A 59 -2.98 -4.24 7.03
CA LEU A 59 -3.59 -4.96 5.91
C LEU A 59 -3.48 -6.47 6.09
N SER A 60 -4.29 -7.19 5.33
CA SER A 60 -4.10 -8.62 5.07
C SER A 60 -3.74 -8.80 3.60
N PRO A 61 -2.74 -9.64 3.26
CA PRO A 61 -2.52 -10.06 1.88
C PRO A 61 -3.80 -10.68 1.32
N THR A 62 -4.13 -10.38 0.08
CA THR A 62 -5.13 -11.13 -0.67
C THR A 62 -4.50 -12.40 -1.20
N ASP A 63 -5.21 -13.52 -1.14
CA ASP A 63 -4.80 -14.73 -1.85
C ASP A 63 -4.70 -14.42 -3.36
N ASP A 64 -3.70 -14.99 -4.03
CA ASP A 64 -3.65 -14.90 -5.48
C ASP A 64 -4.89 -15.61 -6.04
N PRO A 65 -5.69 -14.95 -6.90
CA PRO A 65 -6.78 -15.64 -7.58
C PRO A 65 -6.17 -16.69 -8.51
N ASP A 66 -6.55 -17.95 -8.29
CA ASP A 66 -6.22 -19.08 -9.19
C ASP A 66 -6.56 -18.78 -10.66
#